data_AF-A0A2S0L8S2-F1
#
_entry.id   AF-A0A2S0L8S2-F1
#
_cell.length_a   1.000
_cell.length_b   1.000
_cell.length_c   1.000
_cell.angle_alpha   90.00
_cell.angle_beta   90.00
_cell.angle_gamma   90.00
#
_symmetry.space_group_name_H-M   'P 1'
#
loop_
_entity.id
_entity.type
_entity.pdbx_description
1 polymer ?
#
loop_
_entity_poly.entity_id
_entity_poly.type
_entity_poly.pdbx_seq_one_letter_code
_entity_poly.pdbx_strand_id
1 'polypeptide(L)'
;MNNKKMKWIEYFSENGDLWQLFVEDDYQETQADTLAHNGNEAVTRREMPAIDKVQVTIIPAARIVDKVKGQVAGEKLFHLKLSLINGDNWFAISQQAFSKEEILQYASLFVGLNKFQAERVWKSKKLGEVNTIRLEDKKETNN
;
A
#
# COMPACT_ATOMS: atom_id res chain seq x y z
N MET A 1 -14.10 -1.59 0.16
CA MET A 1 -13.42 -0.43 0.78
C MET A 1 -13.38 0.65 -0.26
N ASN A 2 -14.00 1.82 0.00
CA ASN A 2 -13.76 2.99 -0.84
C ASN A 2 -12.32 3.42 -0.57
N ASN A 3 -11.40 3.10 -1.48
CA ASN A 3 -10.10 3.74 -1.46
C ASN A 3 -10.34 5.20 -1.84
N LYS A 4 -9.97 6.11 -0.94
CA LYS A 4 -10.08 7.54 -1.19
C LYS A 4 -8.86 7.99 -1.98
N LYS A 5 -9.08 8.95 -2.88
CA LYS A 5 -7.99 9.58 -3.63
C LYS A 5 -7.03 10.25 -2.65
N MET A 6 -5.75 10.26 -3.01
CA MET A 6 -4.70 10.84 -2.18
C MET A 6 -4.03 12.02 -2.89
N LYS A 7 -3.49 12.93 -2.10
CA LYS A 7 -2.69 14.06 -2.57
C LYS A 7 -1.49 14.32 -1.66
N TRP A 8 -0.49 14.96 -2.23
CA TRP A 8 0.61 15.57 -1.51
C TRP A 8 0.31 17.04 -1.28
N ILE A 9 0.60 17.53 -0.09
CA ILE A 9 0.62 18.95 0.23
C ILE A 9 2.04 19.31 0.64
N GLU A 10 2.62 20.33 0.03
CA GLU A 10 3.89 20.92 0.43
C GLU A 10 3.66 22.30 1.03
N TYR A 11 4.38 22.58 2.11
CA TYR A 11 4.43 23.89 2.75
C TYR A 11 5.85 24.42 2.73
N PHE A 12 5.99 25.73 2.54
CA PHE A 12 7.26 26.43 2.55
C PHE A 12 7.17 27.63 3.48
N SER A 13 8.16 27.82 4.36
CA SER A 13 8.30 29.05 5.16
C SER A 13 9.19 30.07 4.46
N GLU A 14 9.12 31.34 4.88
CA GLU A 14 10.06 32.39 4.42
C GLU A 14 11.51 32.06 4.78
N ASN A 15 11.72 31.33 5.88
CA ASN A 15 13.04 30.96 6.38
C ASN A 15 13.62 29.73 5.65
N GLY A 16 12.92 29.18 4.67
CA GLY A 16 13.38 28.06 3.85
C GLY A 16 13.04 26.67 4.41
N ASP A 17 12.16 26.57 5.41
CA ASP A 17 11.65 25.28 5.86
C ASP A 17 10.72 24.67 4.82
N LEU A 18 10.77 23.33 4.68
CA LEU A 18 9.88 22.54 3.83
C LEU A 18 9.35 21.36 4.63
N TRP A 19 8.04 21.17 4.63
CA TRP A 19 7.40 19.96 5.14
C TRP A 19 6.24 19.54 4.24
N GLN A 20 5.89 18.26 4.35
CA GLN A 20 4.97 17.62 3.42
C GLN A 20 3.95 16.78 4.18
N LEU A 21 2.73 16.79 3.66
CA LEU A 21 1.65 15.89 4.09
C LEU A 21 1.25 14.99 2.93
N PHE A 22 0.96 13.73 3.25
CA PHE A 22 0.33 12.79 2.33
C PHE A 22 -1.04 12.40 2.89
N VAL A 23 -2.09 12.91 2.27
CA VAL A 23 -3.44 12.92 2.85
C VAL A 23 -4.50 12.54 1.82
N GLU A 24 -5.69 12.24 2.31
CA GLU A 24 -6.86 12.05 1.48
C GLU A 24 -7.22 13.35 0.74
N ASP A 25 -7.83 13.24 -0.43
CA ASP A 25 -8.14 14.38 -1.29
C ASP A 25 -9.14 15.36 -0.63
N ASP A 26 -10.02 14.84 0.23
CA ASP A 26 -11.01 15.59 1.01
C ASP A 26 -10.47 16.13 2.35
N TYR A 27 -9.19 15.92 2.65
CA TYR A 27 -8.55 16.40 3.87
C TYR A 27 -8.69 17.91 4.06
N GLN A 28 -9.09 18.30 5.26
CA GLN A 28 -9.19 19.69 5.70
C GLN A 28 -7.95 20.04 6.53
N GLU A 29 -7.23 21.06 6.10
CA GLU A 29 -6.05 21.58 6.77
C GLU A 29 -6.38 22.09 8.18
N THR A 30 -5.50 21.78 9.12
CA THR A 30 -5.55 22.27 10.50
C THR A 30 -4.49 23.33 10.74
N GLN A 31 -4.65 24.14 11.79
CA GLN A 31 -3.65 25.14 12.17
C GLN A 31 -2.27 24.54 12.48
N ALA A 32 -2.22 23.28 12.93
CA ALA A 32 -0.95 22.62 13.20
C ALA A 32 -0.18 22.29 11.91
N ASP A 33 -0.88 22.09 10.80
CA ASP A 33 -0.27 21.76 9.51
C ASP A 33 0.43 22.95 8.87
N THR A 34 0.05 24.18 9.23
CA THR A 34 0.65 25.41 8.72
C THR A 34 1.91 25.82 9.49
N LEU A 35 2.36 24.99 10.44
CA LEU A 35 3.55 25.24 11.26
C LEU A 35 4.60 24.16 11.02
N ALA A 36 5.83 24.59 10.75
CA ALA A 36 6.99 23.72 10.79
C ALA A 36 7.27 23.25 12.23
N HIS A 37 8.13 22.23 12.37
CA HIS A 37 8.51 21.70 13.68
C HIS A 37 9.18 22.73 14.62
N ASN A 38 9.70 23.83 14.05
CA ASN A 38 10.35 24.93 14.78
C ASN A 38 9.40 26.10 15.05
N GLY A 39 8.12 25.99 14.67
CA GLY A 39 7.11 27.02 14.83
C GLY A 39 7.05 28.05 13.70
N ASN A 40 7.89 27.94 12.66
CA ASN A 40 7.81 28.84 11.51
C ASN A 40 6.54 28.57 10.72
N GLU A 41 5.87 29.65 10.31
CA GLU A 41 4.63 29.58 9.53
C GLU A 41 4.91 29.30 8.04
N ALA A 42 3.99 28.56 7.42
CA ALA A 42 3.97 28.39 5.98
C ALA A 42 3.52 29.69 5.30
N VAL A 43 4.29 30.13 4.30
CA VAL A 43 3.94 31.26 3.44
C VAL A 43 3.49 30.80 2.05
N THR A 44 3.88 29.60 1.63
CA THR A 44 3.43 29.00 0.37
C THR A 44 2.95 27.58 0.60
N ARG A 45 1.90 27.22 -0.12
CA ARG A 45 1.27 25.89 -0.12
C ARG A 45 1.11 25.39 -1.54
N ARG A 46 1.43 24.12 -1.78
CA ARG A 46 1.24 23.46 -3.07
C ARG A 46 0.54 22.12 -2.87
N GLU A 47 -0.59 21.93 -3.56
CA GLU A 47 -1.25 20.63 -3.66
C GLU A 47 -0.84 19.93 -4.95
N MET A 48 -0.54 18.63 -4.85
CA MET A 48 -0.19 17.79 -5.99
C MET A 48 -0.96 16.47 -5.91
N PRO A 49 -1.73 16.09 -6.94
CA PRO A 49 -2.40 14.80 -6.95
C PRO A 49 -1.39 13.65 -6.94
N ALA A 50 -1.71 12.58 -6.22
CA ALA A 50 -0.87 11.39 -6.24
C ALA A 50 -0.97 10.64 -7.59
N ILE A 51 0.16 10.11 -8.04
CA ILE A 51 0.27 9.35 -9.30
C ILE A 51 -0.01 7.85 -9.07
N ASP A 52 -0.17 7.08 -10.14
CA ASP A 52 -0.52 5.64 -10.12
C ASP A 52 0.64 4.71 -9.72
N LYS A 53 1.51 5.14 -8.80
CA LYS A 53 2.58 4.31 -8.24
C LYS A 53 2.02 3.27 -7.28
N VAL A 54 2.69 2.12 -7.24
CA VAL A 54 2.30 1.01 -6.39
C VAL A 54 2.81 1.21 -4.96
N GLN A 55 1.90 1.04 -4.01
CA GLN A 55 2.20 0.78 -2.61
C GLN A 55 2.38 -0.72 -2.42
N VAL A 56 3.52 -1.12 -1.83
CA VAL A 56 3.84 -2.52 -1.54
C VAL A 56 3.61 -2.77 -0.06
N THR A 57 2.74 -3.72 0.27
CA THR A 57 2.36 -4.07 1.64
C THR A 57 2.66 -5.53 1.90
N ILE A 58 3.30 -5.82 3.03
CA ILE A 58 3.56 -7.17 3.51
C ILE A 58 2.57 -7.46 4.63
N ILE A 59 1.75 -8.50 4.47
CA ILE A 59 0.67 -8.84 5.40
C ILE A 59 0.99 -10.18 6.07
N PRO A 60 1.03 -10.28 7.40
CA PRO A 60 1.18 -11.57 8.09
C PRO A 60 0.05 -12.54 7.72
N ALA A 61 0.38 -13.80 7.46
CA ALA A 61 -0.58 -14.88 7.27
C ALA A 61 -1.03 -15.53 8.60
N ALA A 62 -0.52 -15.00 9.72
CA ALA A 62 -0.80 -15.45 11.07
C ALA A 62 -2.30 -15.39 11.38
N ARG A 63 -2.86 -16.50 11.86
CA ARG A 63 -4.29 -16.62 12.16
C ARG A 63 -4.54 -17.63 13.26
N ILE A 64 -5.56 -17.38 14.06
CA ILE A 64 -6.04 -18.33 15.07
C ILE A 64 -6.71 -19.50 14.36
N VAL A 65 -6.20 -20.71 14.59
CA VAL A 65 -6.72 -21.96 14.03
C VAL A 65 -7.50 -22.79 15.06
N ASP A 66 -7.24 -22.58 16.35
CA ASP A 66 -8.04 -23.10 17.46
C ASP A 66 -8.37 -21.96 18.41
N LYS A 67 -9.64 -21.55 18.46
CA LYS A 67 -10.10 -20.44 19.31
C LYS A 67 -10.14 -20.79 20.80
N VAL A 68 -10.30 -22.07 21.14
CA VAL A 68 -10.41 -22.52 22.54
C VAL A 68 -9.02 -22.58 23.17
N LYS A 69 -8.04 -23.10 22.43
CA LYS A 69 -6.64 -23.19 22.88
C LYS A 69 -5.81 -21.95 22.57
N GLY A 70 -6.35 -21.01 21.79
CA GLY A 70 -5.61 -19.85 21.30
C GLY A 70 -4.48 -20.22 20.33
N GLN A 71 -4.56 -21.37 19.66
CA GLN A 71 -3.49 -21.84 18.78
C GLN A 71 -3.44 -21.00 17.51
N VAL A 72 -2.24 -20.51 17.19
CA VAL A 72 -1.96 -19.71 16.00
C VAL A 72 -1.22 -20.56 14.96
N ALA A 73 -1.50 -20.33 13.69
CA ALA A 73 -0.73 -20.88 12.57
C ALA A 73 -0.30 -19.77 11.61
N GLY A 74 0.76 -20.02 10.83
CA GLY A 74 1.23 -19.10 9.79
C GLY A 74 2.01 -17.89 10.30
N GLU A 75 2.50 -17.91 11.55
CA GLU A 75 3.21 -16.78 12.19
C GLU A 75 4.48 -16.34 11.47
N LYS A 76 5.11 -17.24 10.70
CA LYS A 76 6.34 -16.97 9.95
C LYS A 76 6.09 -16.78 8.45
N LEU A 77 4.83 -16.67 8.03
CA LEU A 77 4.43 -16.59 6.65
C LEU A 77 3.74 -15.25 6.35
N PHE A 78 3.91 -14.76 5.13
CA PHE A 78 3.46 -13.44 4.72
C PHE A 78 2.88 -13.44 3.30
N HIS A 79 1.82 -12.68 3.09
CA HIS A 79 1.30 -12.37 1.76
C HIS A 79 1.82 -11.03 1.26
N LEU A 80 2.01 -10.91 -0.05
CA LEU A 80 2.28 -9.64 -0.71
C LEU A 80 0.95 -9.01 -1.12
N LYS A 81 0.72 -7.75 -0.78
CA LYS A 81 -0.39 -6.96 -1.29
C LYS A 81 0.14 -5.72 -2.01
N LEU A 82 -0.41 -5.47 -3.20
CA LEU A 82 -0.20 -4.24 -3.95
C LEU A 82 -1.49 -3.43 -3.95
N SER A 83 -1.37 -2.11 -3.87
CA SER A 83 -2.43 -1.14 -4.12
C SER A 83 -1.82 0.10 -4.78
N LEU A 84 -2.63 1.04 -5.26
CA LEU A 84 -2.13 2.30 -5.83
C LEU A 84 -2.12 3.41 -4.79
N ILE A 85 -1.06 4.21 -4.76
CA ILE A 85 -0.95 5.35 -3.83
C ILE A 85 -1.97 6.44 -4.13
N ASN A 86 -2.48 6.52 -5.37
CA ASN A 86 -3.46 7.52 -5.77
C ASN A 86 -4.89 7.21 -5.29
N GLY A 87 -5.10 6.08 -4.60
CA GLY A 87 -6.40 5.69 -4.09
C GLY A 87 -7.33 5.04 -5.11
N ASP A 88 -6.86 4.75 -6.33
CA ASP A 88 -7.68 4.02 -7.29
C ASP A 88 -8.06 2.63 -6.75
N ASN A 89 -9.25 2.16 -7.14
CA ASN A 89 -9.75 0.84 -6.77
C ASN A 89 -9.05 -0.26 -7.59
N TRP A 90 -7.76 -0.45 -7.32
CA TRP A 90 -6.94 -1.51 -7.87
C TRP A 90 -6.09 -2.11 -6.76
N PHE A 91 -6.03 -3.44 -6.72
CA PHE A 91 -5.16 -4.15 -5.79
C PHE A 91 -4.80 -5.54 -6.33
N ALA A 92 -3.76 -6.13 -5.75
CA ALA A 92 -3.40 -7.53 -5.94
C ALA A 92 -2.98 -8.13 -4.60
N ILE A 93 -3.31 -9.40 -4.34
CA ILE A 93 -2.86 -10.12 -3.14
C ILE A 93 -2.31 -11.46 -3.59
N SER A 94 -1.13 -11.84 -3.10
CA SER A 94 -0.51 -13.09 -3.49
C SER A 94 -1.35 -14.28 -3.00
N GLN A 95 -1.63 -15.23 -3.88
CA GLN A 95 -2.39 -16.43 -3.54
C GLN A 95 -1.67 -17.28 -2.48
N GLN A 96 -0.37 -17.46 -2.65
CA GLN A 96 0.46 -18.15 -1.67
C GLN A 96 1.10 -17.18 -0.67
N ALA A 97 1.42 -17.73 0.51
CA ALA A 97 2.21 -17.06 1.53
C ALA A 97 3.67 -17.48 1.43
N PHE A 98 4.57 -16.58 1.82
CA PHE A 98 6.01 -16.73 1.66
C PHE A 98 6.72 -16.59 3.01
N SER A 99 7.93 -17.14 3.11
CA SER A 99 8.84 -16.83 4.23
C SER A 99 9.23 -15.34 4.23
N LYS A 100 9.85 -14.90 5.34
CA LYS A 100 10.35 -13.52 5.48
C LYS A 100 11.36 -13.14 4.39
N GLU A 101 12.25 -14.06 4.04
CA GLU A 101 13.31 -13.82 3.06
C GLU A 101 12.73 -13.71 1.65
N GLU A 102 11.83 -14.63 1.29
CA GLU A 102 11.15 -14.64 -0.01
C GLU A 102 10.26 -13.41 -0.21
N ILE A 103 9.49 -13.02 0.82
CA ILE A 103 8.56 -11.90 0.69
C ILE A 103 9.29 -10.57 0.47
N LEU A 104 10.46 -10.39 1.09
CA LEU A 104 11.30 -9.20 0.89
C LEU A 104 11.86 -9.15 -0.53
N GLN A 105 12.29 -10.29 -1.08
CA GLN A 105 12.72 -10.38 -2.47
C GLN A 105 11.58 -10.01 -3.42
N TYR A 106 10.39 -10.58 -3.23
CA TYR A 106 9.23 -10.23 -4.06
C TYR A 106 8.84 -8.77 -3.92
N ALA A 107 8.77 -8.23 -2.70
CA ALA A 107 8.41 -6.84 -2.46
C ALA A 107 9.35 -5.87 -3.19
N SER A 108 10.65 -6.16 -3.21
CA SER A 108 11.65 -5.32 -3.89
C SER A 108 11.40 -5.15 -5.39
N LEU A 109 10.77 -6.12 -6.05
CA LEU A 109 10.49 -6.09 -7.50
C LEU A 109 9.47 -5.02 -7.90
N PHE A 110 8.64 -4.57 -6.95
CA PHE A 110 7.52 -3.68 -7.22
C PHE A 110 7.78 -2.22 -6.80
N VAL A 111 8.84 -1.96 -6.06
CA VAL A 111 9.19 -0.62 -5.60
C VAL A 111 9.42 0.29 -6.81
N GLY A 112 8.75 1.44 -6.83
CA GLY A 112 8.87 2.44 -7.89
C GLY A 112 8.09 2.12 -9.17
N LEU A 113 7.38 0.98 -9.25
CA LEU A 113 6.55 0.65 -10.41
C LEU A 113 5.22 1.41 -10.40
N ASN A 114 4.72 1.69 -11.60
CA ASN A 114 3.32 2.08 -11.79
C ASN A 114 2.41 0.85 -11.96
N LYS A 115 1.09 1.09 -12.07
CA LYS A 115 0.08 0.03 -12.26
C LYS A 115 0.44 -0.96 -13.37
N PHE A 116 0.69 -0.46 -14.59
CA PHE A 116 0.92 -1.31 -15.76
C PHE A 116 2.19 -2.16 -15.63
N GLN A 117 3.28 -1.56 -15.13
CA GLN A 117 4.54 -2.26 -14.91
C GLN A 117 4.39 -3.35 -13.85
N ALA A 118 3.71 -3.04 -12.74
CA ALA A 118 3.47 -3.99 -11.66
C ALA A 118 2.59 -5.15 -12.10
N GLU A 119 1.51 -4.92 -12.85
CA GLU A 119 0.68 -6.00 -13.40
C GLU A 119 1.50 -6.98 -14.26
N ARG A 120 2.43 -6.46 -15.06
CA ARG A 120 3.33 -7.28 -15.89
C ARG A 120 4.24 -8.16 -15.04
N VAL A 121 4.89 -7.59 -14.03
CA VAL A 121 5.77 -8.33 -13.11
C VAL A 121 4.96 -9.36 -12.32
N TRP A 122 3.77 -8.98 -11.83
CA TRP A 122 2.87 -9.83 -11.06
C TRP A 122 2.49 -11.10 -11.83
N LYS A 123 2.06 -10.95 -13.09
CA LYS A 123 1.74 -12.06 -13.99
C LYS A 123 2.96 -12.93 -14.28
N SER A 124 4.11 -12.31 -14.57
CA SER A 124 5.36 -13.03 -14.84
C SER A 124 5.81 -13.90 -13.66
N LYS A 125 5.58 -13.43 -12.43
CA LYS A 125 5.90 -14.15 -11.20
C LYS A 125 4.81 -15.11 -10.72
N LYS A 126 3.68 -15.20 -11.45
CA LYS A 126 2.55 -16.10 -11.14
C LYS A 126 2.06 -15.93 -9.70
N LEU A 127 1.93 -14.69 -9.23
CA LEU A 127 1.58 -14.39 -7.83
C LEU A 127 0.07 -14.47 -7.56
N GLY A 128 -0.76 -14.55 -8.61
CA GLY A 128 -2.21 -14.71 -8.53
C GLY A 128 -2.94 -13.71 -9.41
N GLU A 129 -4.25 -13.62 -9.21
CA GLU A 129 -5.12 -12.69 -9.95
C GLU A 129 -5.15 -11.29 -9.31
N VAL A 130 -5.38 -10.27 -10.13
CA VAL A 130 -5.60 -8.90 -9.66
C VAL A 130 -7.07 -8.68 -9.30
N ASN A 131 -7.35 -7.72 -8.42
CA ASN A 131 -8.68 -7.34 -7.97
C ASN A 131 -9.53 -8.49 -7.41
N THR A 132 -8.90 -9.48 -6.78
CA THR A 132 -9.58 -10.57 -6.08
C THR A 132 -9.08 -10.69 -4.64
N ILE A 133 -10.00 -11.02 -3.75
CA ILE A 133 -9.69 -11.40 -2.36
C ILE A 133 -9.53 -12.91 -2.18
N ARG A 134 -9.79 -13.70 -3.23
CA ARG A 134 -9.68 -15.16 -3.19
C ARG A 134 -8.21 -15.55 -3.34
N LEU A 135 -7.70 -16.25 -2.32
CA LEU A 135 -6.30 -16.71 -2.27
C LEU A 135 -6.15 -18.20 -2.64
N GLU A 136 -7.27 -18.86 -2.93
CA GLU A 136 -7.31 -20.27 -3.34
C GLU A 136 -7.34 -20.39 -4.86
N ASP A 137 -6.69 -21.44 -5.38
CA ASP A 137 -6.84 -21.83 -6.77
C ASP A 137 -8.27 -22.34 -7.01
N LYS A 138 -8.96 -21.77 -8.01
CA LYS A 138 -10.13 -22.43 -8.57
C LYS A 138 -9.63 -23.71 -9.25
N LYS A 139 -9.74 -24.85 -8.57
CA LYS A 139 -9.80 -26.12 -9.30
C LYS A 139 -11.05 -26.03 -10.18
N GLU A 140 -10.87 -26.02 -11.50
CA GLU A 140 -11.94 -26.38 -12.42
C GLU A 140 -12.37 -27.79 -12.04
N THR A 141 -13.53 -27.90 -11.38
CA THR A 141 -14.24 -29.18 -11.30
C THR A 141 -14.82 -29.43 -12.69
N ASN A 142 -14.03 -30.09 -13.53
CA ASN A 142 -14.55 -30.79 -14.70
C ASN A 142 -15.36 -31.98 -14.17
N ASN A 143 -16.68 -31.82 -14.08
CA ASN A 143 -17.66 -32.90 -14.03
C ASN A 143 -18.37 -32.98 -15.37
#